data_AF-A0A5C6VGZ7-F1
#
_entry.id   AF-A0A5C6VGZ7-F1
#
_cell.length_a   1.000
_cell.length_b   1.000
_cell.length_c   1.000
_cell.angle_alpha   90.00
_cell.angle_beta   90.00
_cell.angle_gamma   90.00
#
_symmetry.space_group_name_H-M   'P 1'
#
loop_
_entity.id
_entity.type
_entity.pdbx_description
1 polymer ?
#
loop_
_entity_poly.entity_id
_entity_poly.type
_entity_poly.pdbx_seq_one_letter_code
_entity_poly.pdbx_strand_id
1 'polypeptide(L)'
;MRLRKLLKVGILVGVGMVGSSSLTGCAKEPYELELVGYDYTDRALLDFAVNGISGGNVFLSTKTSGGGKYACCVLLDRSTKTPFTIDVDYMREALVTYPSDKIVEPADKDHLKAHVEVKGPIPEKPAYLEVHFYPDGHIEGAISGDDGPSPPRLKLERRLPYVR
;
A
#
# COMPACT_ATOMS: atom_id res chain seq x y z
N MET A 1 -37.48 83.92 18.84
CA MET A 1 -36.96 83.51 17.53
C MET A 1 -37.18 82.01 17.36
N ARG A 2 -38.15 81.63 16.51
CA ARG A 2 -38.37 80.24 16.06
C ARG A 2 -37.24 79.84 15.10
N LEU A 3 -36.62 78.67 15.26
CA LEU A 3 -36.18 77.81 14.15
C LEU A 3 -35.68 76.44 14.69
N ARG A 4 -36.53 75.41 14.63
CA ARG A 4 -36.53 74.26 13.69
C ARG A 4 -35.73 73.05 14.19
N LYS A 5 -36.50 72.02 14.60
CA LYS A 5 -36.11 70.60 14.66
C LYS A 5 -35.54 70.14 13.32
N LEU A 6 -34.53 69.28 13.35
CA LEU A 6 -34.29 68.28 12.31
C LEU A 6 -33.88 66.96 12.98
N LEU A 7 -34.71 65.94 12.72
CA LEU A 7 -34.57 64.55 13.16
C LEU A 7 -33.26 63.96 12.64
N LYS A 8 -32.51 63.28 13.51
CA LYS A 8 -31.50 62.29 13.08
C LYS A 8 -32.20 60.93 12.97
N VAL A 9 -32.45 60.50 11.74
CA VAL A 9 -32.91 59.15 11.41
C VAL A 9 -31.71 58.22 11.56
N GLY A 10 -31.76 57.33 12.55
CA GLY A 10 -30.80 56.23 12.69
C GLY A 10 -31.18 55.13 11.70
N ILE A 11 -30.33 54.90 10.69
CA ILE A 11 -30.43 53.75 9.80
C ILE A 11 -29.54 52.65 10.39
N LEU A 12 -30.17 51.65 11.00
CA LEU A 12 -29.57 50.34 11.25
C LEU A 12 -29.54 49.57 9.92
N VAL A 13 -28.36 49.40 9.31
CA VAL A 13 -28.16 48.36 8.31
C VAL A 13 -27.65 47.14 9.04
N GLY A 14 -28.54 46.15 9.22
CA GLY A 14 -28.23 44.88 9.83
C GLY A 14 -27.22 44.09 8.98
N VAL A 15 -26.15 43.63 9.63
CA VAL A 15 -25.21 42.65 9.10
C VAL A 15 -25.94 41.31 9.04
N GLY A 16 -26.46 40.95 7.86
CA GLY A 16 -27.00 39.62 7.58
C GLY A 16 -25.85 38.62 7.44
N MET A 17 -25.45 38.03 8.55
CA MET A 17 -24.48 36.93 8.58
C MET A 17 -25.18 35.67 8.03
N VAL A 18 -25.01 35.41 6.74
CA VAL A 18 -25.45 34.15 6.11
C VAL A 18 -24.57 33.04 6.71
N GLY A 19 -25.15 32.25 7.61
CA GLY A 19 -24.51 31.07 8.18
C GLY A 19 -24.37 29.99 7.12
N SER A 20 -23.23 29.97 6.43
CA SER A 20 -22.78 28.85 5.61
C SER A 20 -22.58 27.64 6.51
N SER A 21 -23.62 26.80 6.61
CA SER A 21 -23.54 25.50 7.28
C SER A 21 -22.72 24.57 6.40
N SER A 22 -21.40 24.57 6.58
CA SER A 22 -20.53 23.55 6.01
C SER A 22 -20.91 22.22 6.63
N LEU A 23 -21.57 21.36 5.86
CA LEU A 23 -21.71 19.94 6.16
C LEU A 23 -20.31 19.31 6.10
N THR A 24 -19.54 19.41 7.18
CA THR A 24 -18.39 18.53 7.39
C THR A 24 -18.93 17.14 7.66
N GLY A 25 -19.22 16.39 6.59
CA GLY A 25 -19.42 14.96 6.68
C GLY A 25 -18.21 14.34 7.38
N CYS A 26 -18.44 13.63 8.48
CA CYS A 26 -17.41 12.90 9.21
C CYS A 26 -16.95 11.70 8.37
N ALA A 27 -16.17 11.94 7.32
CA ALA A 27 -15.39 10.89 6.68
C ALA A 27 -14.37 10.38 7.70
N LYS A 28 -14.36 9.08 7.96
CA LYS A 28 -13.32 8.47 8.80
C LYS A 28 -12.04 8.41 7.97
N GLU A 29 -10.92 8.85 8.56
CA GLU A 29 -9.61 8.74 7.94
C GLU A 29 -9.32 7.29 7.49
N PRO A 30 -8.71 7.06 6.32
CA PRO A 30 -8.38 5.72 5.84
C PRO A 30 -7.44 5.00 6.79
N TYR A 31 -7.31 3.69 6.62
CA TYR A 31 -6.20 2.97 7.24
C TYR A 31 -4.93 3.23 6.44
N GLU A 32 -3.81 3.40 7.14
CA GLU A 32 -2.48 3.43 6.56
C GLU A 32 -1.85 2.05 6.78
N LEU A 33 -1.59 1.33 5.70
CA LEU A 33 -1.04 -0.02 5.74
C LEU A 33 0.44 -0.02 5.36
N GLU A 34 1.27 -0.69 6.14
CA GLU A 34 2.64 -1.00 5.76
C GLU A 34 2.63 -2.08 4.67
N LEU A 35 3.34 -1.84 3.58
CA LEU A 35 3.48 -2.76 2.46
C LEU A 35 4.59 -3.78 2.77
N VAL A 36 4.27 -5.06 2.58
CA VAL A 36 5.18 -6.18 2.81
C VAL A 36 5.18 -7.13 1.61
N GLY A 37 6.36 -7.38 1.06
CA GLY A 37 6.56 -8.35 -0.01
C GLY A 37 7.05 -9.70 0.51
N TYR A 38 6.51 -10.79 -0.05
CA TYR A 38 6.98 -12.15 0.14
C TYR A 38 7.34 -12.75 -1.21
N ASP A 39 8.63 -12.96 -1.45
CA ASP A 39 9.10 -13.59 -2.67
C ASP A 39 9.39 -15.07 -2.46
N TYR A 40 8.58 -15.95 -3.03
CA TYR A 40 8.79 -17.39 -3.00
C TYR A 40 9.38 -17.95 -4.29
N THR A 41 9.80 -17.07 -5.21
CA THR A 41 10.30 -17.47 -6.52
C THR A 41 11.75 -17.98 -6.43
N ASP A 42 12.48 -17.95 -7.55
CA ASP A 42 13.86 -18.39 -7.68
C ASP A 42 14.88 -17.25 -7.79
N ARG A 43 14.42 -15.99 -7.82
CA ARG A 43 15.28 -14.80 -7.87
C ARG A 43 14.59 -13.60 -7.23
N ALA A 44 15.37 -12.79 -6.52
CA ALA A 44 14.88 -11.63 -5.80
C ALA A 44 14.16 -10.61 -6.71
N LEU A 45 13.34 -9.77 -6.10
CA LEU A 45 12.79 -8.58 -6.74
C LEU A 45 13.72 -7.39 -6.52
N LEU A 46 14.12 -6.73 -7.62
CA LEU A 46 14.87 -5.48 -7.57
C LEU A 46 14.02 -4.33 -7.01
N ASP A 47 12.73 -4.33 -7.36
CA ASP A 47 11.73 -3.39 -6.87
C ASP A 47 10.34 -3.98 -7.06
N PHE A 48 9.39 -3.58 -6.21
CA PHE A 48 7.97 -3.71 -6.47
C PHE A 48 7.21 -2.50 -5.94
N ALA A 49 6.03 -2.24 -6.49
CA ALA A 49 5.13 -1.18 -6.08
C ALA A 49 3.68 -1.66 -6.12
N VAL A 50 2.85 -1.10 -5.24
CA VAL A 50 1.40 -1.32 -5.21
C VAL A 50 0.68 -0.01 -5.41
N ASN A 51 -0.18 0.07 -6.43
CA ASN A 51 -0.91 1.29 -6.80
C ASN A 51 0.03 2.52 -6.91
N GLY A 52 1.25 2.31 -7.42
CA GLY A 52 2.28 3.35 -7.54
C GLY A 52 3.09 3.66 -6.27
N ILE A 53 2.81 3.00 -5.14
CA ILE A 53 3.59 3.14 -3.89
C ILE A 53 4.67 2.06 -3.84
N SER A 54 5.94 2.47 -3.81
CA SER A 54 7.08 1.53 -3.79
C SER A 54 7.17 0.75 -2.48
N GLY A 55 7.33 -0.56 -2.61
CA GLY A 55 7.68 -1.52 -1.56
C GLY A 55 9.18 -1.81 -1.47
N GLY A 56 9.97 -1.34 -2.45
CA GLY A 56 11.41 -1.55 -2.52
C GLY A 56 11.80 -2.96 -2.98
N ASN A 57 13.05 -3.33 -2.75
CA ASN A 57 13.56 -4.65 -3.13
C ASN A 57 13.11 -5.74 -2.15
N VAL A 58 12.97 -6.97 -2.65
CA VAL A 58 12.54 -8.14 -1.86
C VAL A 58 13.49 -9.30 -2.15
N PHE A 59 14.24 -9.74 -1.14
CA PHE A 59 15.01 -10.97 -1.24
C PHE A 59 14.08 -12.20 -1.12
N LEU A 60 14.60 -13.37 -1.47
CA LEU A 60 13.83 -14.61 -1.29
C LEU A 60 13.41 -14.81 0.17
N SER A 61 12.14 -15.16 0.35
CA SER A 61 11.55 -15.45 1.63
C SER A 61 12.29 -16.59 2.33
N THR A 62 12.48 -16.43 3.64
CA THR A 62 13.00 -17.48 4.53
C THR A 62 11.86 -18.12 5.31
N LYS A 63 12.18 -19.06 6.20
CA LYS A 63 11.18 -19.66 7.11
C LYS A 63 10.53 -18.64 8.05
N THR A 64 11.10 -17.45 8.23
CA THR A 64 10.69 -16.47 9.26
C THR A 64 10.58 -15.04 8.74
N SER A 65 10.83 -14.78 7.46
CA SER A 65 10.78 -13.42 6.89
C SER A 65 10.41 -13.47 5.42
N GLY A 66 9.65 -12.49 4.94
CA GLY A 66 9.32 -12.30 3.52
C GLY A 66 10.48 -11.83 2.64
N GLY A 67 11.59 -11.40 3.25
CA GLY A 67 12.81 -11.01 2.56
C GLY A 67 12.89 -9.54 2.11
N GLY A 68 11.79 -8.77 2.21
CA GLY A 68 11.75 -7.33 2.02
C GLY A 68 11.76 -6.53 3.32
N LYS A 69 11.93 -5.20 3.21
CA LYS A 69 11.63 -4.26 4.30
C LYS A 69 10.15 -3.88 4.29
N TYR A 70 9.67 -3.29 5.39
CA TYR A 70 8.35 -2.67 5.43
C TYR A 70 8.42 -1.27 4.82
N ALA A 71 7.52 -0.99 3.88
CA ALA A 71 7.44 0.31 3.23
C ALA A 71 6.08 0.96 3.55
N CYS A 72 6.10 2.24 3.88
CA CYS A 72 4.90 3.01 4.22
C CYS A 72 4.50 3.92 3.06
N CYS A 73 3.22 4.15 2.78
CA CYS A 73 2.04 3.41 3.26
C CYS A 73 1.01 3.36 2.13
N VAL A 74 0.23 2.28 2.10
CA VAL A 74 -0.91 2.13 1.20
C VAL A 74 -2.18 2.49 1.95
N LEU A 75 -2.99 3.37 1.37
CA LEU A 75 -4.26 3.80 1.97
C LEU A 75 -5.37 2.79 1.66
N LEU A 76 -6.09 2.37 2.70
CA LEU A 76 -7.28 1.53 2.58
C LEU A 76 -8.51 2.27 3.12
N ASP A 77 -9.49 2.50 2.24
CA ASP A 77 -10.76 3.09 2.64
C ASP A 77 -11.49 2.22 3.69
N ARG A 78 -12.13 2.88 4.66
CA ARG A 78 -12.84 2.24 5.78
C ARG A 78 -14.03 1.40 5.34
N SER A 79 -14.59 1.68 4.17
CA SER A 79 -15.74 0.98 3.58
C SER A 79 -15.33 -0.20 2.71
N THR A 80 -14.04 -0.35 2.37
CA THR A 80 -13.53 -1.44 1.53
C THR A 80 -13.93 -2.80 2.07
N LYS A 81 -14.31 -3.70 1.17
CA LYS A 81 -14.61 -5.10 1.43
C LYS A 81 -13.79 -5.96 0.49
N THR A 82 -13.43 -7.15 0.93
CA THR A 82 -12.77 -8.16 0.10
C THR A 82 -13.81 -9.02 -0.64
N PRO A 83 -13.47 -9.55 -1.83
CA PRO A 83 -12.22 -9.30 -2.55
C PRO A 83 -12.18 -7.90 -3.19
N PHE A 84 -10.99 -7.33 -3.31
CA PHE A 84 -10.73 -6.13 -4.12
C PHE A 84 -9.41 -6.29 -4.89
N THR A 85 -9.19 -5.46 -5.90
CA THR A 85 -8.01 -5.55 -6.77
C THR A 85 -7.02 -4.43 -6.49
N ILE A 86 -5.73 -4.75 -6.53
CA ILE A 86 -4.62 -3.80 -6.53
C ILE A 86 -3.77 -3.97 -7.78
N ASP A 87 -3.10 -2.91 -8.20
CA ASP A 87 -2.11 -2.94 -9.26
C ASP A 87 -0.73 -3.19 -8.66
N VAL A 88 -0.05 -4.24 -9.10
CA VAL A 88 1.31 -4.58 -8.69
C VAL A 88 2.24 -4.40 -9.87
N ASP A 89 3.24 -3.55 -9.68
CA ASP A 89 4.36 -3.35 -10.59
C ASP A 89 5.63 -3.95 -9.97
N TYR A 90 6.42 -4.72 -10.70
CA TYR A 90 7.64 -5.34 -10.13
C TYR A 90 8.71 -5.63 -11.18
N MET A 91 9.95 -5.78 -10.71
CA MET A 91 11.11 -6.18 -11.53
C MET A 91 11.88 -7.29 -10.84
N ARG A 92 12.17 -8.37 -11.57
CA ARG A 92 13.00 -9.47 -11.05
C ARG A 92 14.47 -9.24 -11.34
N GLU A 93 15.32 -9.61 -10.40
CA GLU A 93 16.77 -9.64 -10.55
C GLU A 93 17.18 -10.76 -11.54
N ALA A 94 18.45 -10.73 -11.97
CA ALA A 94 19.02 -11.80 -12.77
C ALA A 94 19.09 -13.10 -11.96
N LEU A 95 18.75 -14.23 -12.59
CA LEU A 95 19.04 -15.55 -12.04
C LEU A 95 20.51 -15.88 -12.35
N VAL A 96 21.32 -16.17 -11.33
CA VAL A 96 22.75 -16.45 -11.49
C VAL A 96 23.15 -17.78 -10.86
N THR A 97 23.99 -18.58 -11.52
CA THR A 97 24.56 -19.78 -10.90
C THR A 97 25.60 -19.40 -9.84
N TYR A 98 25.67 -20.14 -8.74
CA TYR A 98 26.72 -19.96 -7.73
C TYR A 98 27.63 -21.19 -7.64
N PRO A 99 28.94 -21.01 -7.38
CA PRO A 99 29.62 -19.74 -7.02
C PRO A 99 30.16 -18.94 -8.22
N SER A 100 29.84 -19.31 -9.46
CA SER A 100 30.43 -18.70 -10.66
C SER A 100 29.82 -17.36 -11.08
N ASP A 101 28.72 -16.94 -10.46
CA ASP A 101 27.91 -15.74 -10.78
C ASP A 101 27.52 -15.62 -12.27
N LYS A 102 27.44 -16.76 -12.98
CA LYS A 102 27.05 -16.77 -14.39
C LYS A 102 25.54 -16.53 -14.50
N ILE A 103 25.14 -15.54 -15.29
CA ILE A 103 23.75 -15.27 -15.62
C ILE A 103 23.13 -16.48 -16.34
N VAL A 104 22.10 -17.05 -15.73
CA VAL A 104 21.18 -18.05 -16.32
C VAL A 104 20.06 -17.32 -17.03
N GLU A 105 19.44 -16.36 -16.34
CA GLU A 105 18.41 -15.48 -16.90
C GLU A 105 18.74 -14.02 -16.54
N PRO A 106 18.66 -13.08 -17.49
CA PRO A 106 18.89 -11.68 -17.19
C PRO A 106 17.78 -11.13 -16.27
N ALA A 107 18.09 -10.03 -15.59
CA ALA A 107 17.09 -9.22 -14.90
C ALA A 107 16.04 -8.72 -15.89
N ASP A 108 14.84 -8.43 -15.39
CA ASP A 108 13.80 -7.79 -16.19
C ASP A 108 14.28 -6.41 -16.66
N LYS A 109 13.98 -6.06 -17.91
CA LYS A 109 14.36 -4.75 -18.49
C LYS A 109 13.36 -3.66 -18.16
N ASP A 110 12.10 -4.05 -17.97
CA ASP A 110 10.96 -3.18 -17.72
C ASP A 110 10.15 -3.76 -16.56
N HIS A 111 9.32 -2.91 -15.93
CA HIS A 111 8.39 -3.38 -14.89
C HIS A 111 7.33 -4.31 -15.50
N LEU A 112 7.18 -5.47 -14.88
CA LEU A 112 6.04 -6.36 -15.08
C LEU A 112 4.84 -5.82 -14.30
N LYS A 113 3.65 -5.94 -14.89
CA LYS A 113 2.39 -5.47 -14.30
C LYS A 113 1.46 -6.64 -14.02
N ALA A 114 0.81 -6.63 -12.87
CA ALA A 114 -0.21 -7.61 -12.49
C ALA A 114 -1.38 -6.94 -11.77
N HIS A 115 -2.60 -7.37 -12.09
CA HIS A 115 -3.77 -7.07 -11.27
C HIS A 115 -3.94 -8.20 -10.26
N VAL A 116 -3.82 -7.86 -8.98
CA VAL A 116 -3.77 -8.85 -7.89
C VAL A 116 -5.02 -8.73 -7.04
N GLU A 117 -5.68 -9.86 -6.81
CA GLU A 117 -6.82 -9.91 -5.91
C GLU A 117 -6.34 -10.01 -4.46
N VAL A 118 -6.81 -9.09 -3.63
CA VAL A 118 -6.65 -9.11 -2.18
C VAL A 118 -7.84 -9.86 -1.58
N LYS A 119 -7.56 -11.00 -0.96
CA LYS A 119 -8.56 -11.91 -0.40
C LYS A 119 -8.50 -11.98 1.14
N GLY A 120 -9.45 -12.70 1.71
CA GLY A 120 -9.51 -12.98 3.15
C GLY A 120 -10.29 -11.92 3.93
N PRO A 121 -10.54 -12.14 5.23
CA PRO A 121 -11.15 -11.11 6.05
C PRO A 121 -10.20 -9.92 6.22
N ILE A 122 -10.74 -8.71 6.19
CA ILE A 122 -10.02 -7.52 6.68
C ILE A 122 -10.08 -7.57 8.21
N PRO A 123 -8.94 -7.62 8.93
CA PRO A 123 -8.92 -7.60 10.39
C PRO A 123 -9.59 -6.34 10.96
N GLU A 124 -9.99 -6.38 12.23
CA GLU A 124 -10.59 -5.22 12.91
C GLU A 124 -9.64 -4.00 12.93
N LYS A 125 -8.34 -4.27 13.07
CA LYS A 125 -7.25 -3.29 13.05
C LYS A 125 -6.24 -3.65 11.95
N PRO A 126 -6.55 -3.36 10.67
CA PRO A 126 -5.64 -3.68 9.59
C PRO A 126 -4.39 -2.79 9.67
N ALA A 127 -3.22 -3.37 9.48
CA ALA A 127 -1.94 -2.65 9.57
C ALA A 127 -0.97 -2.97 8.42
N TYR A 128 -1.15 -4.11 7.73
CA TYR A 128 -0.25 -4.52 6.66
C TYR A 128 -1.01 -4.90 5.39
N LEU A 129 -0.48 -4.47 4.24
CA LEU A 129 -0.83 -5.02 2.93
C LEU A 129 0.28 -5.96 2.49
N GLU A 130 -0.07 -7.23 2.30
CA GLU A 130 0.87 -8.28 1.93
C GLU A 130 0.74 -8.60 0.45
N VAL A 131 1.88 -8.75 -0.24
CA VAL A 131 1.95 -9.21 -1.63
C VAL A 131 2.84 -10.45 -1.68
N HIS A 132 2.29 -11.56 -2.16
CA HIS A 132 2.97 -12.85 -2.23
C HIS A 132 3.22 -13.26 -3.67
N PHE A 133 4.49 -13.44 -4.04
CA PHE A 133 4.93 -13.86 -5.37
C PHE A 133 5.29 -15.34 -5.34
N TYR A 134 4.68 -16.16 -6.20
CA TYR A 134 4.82 -17.62 -6.17
C TYR A 134 5.63 -18.19 -7.34
N PRO A 135 6.24 -19.39 -7.17
CA PRO A 135 7.11 -20.01 -8.19
C PRO A 135 6.48 -20.25 -9.57
N ASP A 136 5.17 -20.47 -9.62
CA ASP A 136 4.38 -20.68 -10.84
C ASP A 136 3.93 -19.36 -11.49
N GLY A 137 4.34 -18.22 -10.93
CA GLY A 137 4.08 -16.88 -11.46
C GLY A 137 2.78 -16.24 -11.00
N HIS A 138 1.97 -16.90 -10.17
CA HIS A 138 0.81 -16.23 -9.59
C HIS A 138 1.20 -15.29 -8.45
N ILE A 139 0.37 -14.27 -8.22
CA ILE A 139 0.56 -13.28 -7.16
C ILE A 139 -0.74 -13.19 -6.35
N GLU A 140 -0.62 -13.13 -5.03
CA GLU A 140 -1.76 -13.00 -4.11
C GLU A 140 -1.60 -11.80 -3.18
N GLY A 141 -2.71 -11.12 -2.90
CA GLY A 141 -2.79 -10.07 -1.89
C GLY A 141 -3.50 -10.53 -0.63
N ALA A 142 -3.08 -10.03 0.53
CA ALA A 142 -3.79 -10.19 1.80
C ALA A 142 -3.63 -8.97 2.72
N ILE A 143 -4.49 -8.90 3.74
CA ILE A 143 -4.38 -7.89 4.80
C ILE A 143 -4.22 -8.60 6.14
N SER A 144 -3.28 -8.14 6.96
CA SER A 144 -3.07 -8.60 8.34
C SER A 144 -3.14 -7.45 9.34
N GLY A 145 -3.22 -7.83 10.61
CA GLY A 145 -3.55 -6.95 11.72
C GLY A 145 -2.35 -6.23 12.33
N ASP A 146 -2.61 -5.44 13.37
CA ASP A 146 -1.60 -4.76 14.18
C ASP A 146 -0.75 -5.71 15.05
N ASP A 147 -1.05 -7.01 15.04
CA ASP A 147 -0.25 -8.07 15.64
C ASP A 147 0.96 -8.50 14.79
N GLY A 148 1.07 -7.97 13.57
CA GLY A 148 2.19 -8.17 12.66
C GLY A 148 1.77 -8.81 11.34
N PRO A 149 2.65 -8.81 10.33
CA PRO A 149 2.35 -9.46 9.07
C PRO A 149 2.37 -10.99 9.21
N SER A 150 1.62 -11.66 8.34
CA SER A 150 1.51 -13.12 8.32
C SER A 150 2.87 -13.79 8.15
N PRO A 151 3.13 -14.95 8.77
CA PRO A 151 4.35 -15.68 8.50
C PRO A 151 4.43 -16.11 7.01
N PRO A 152 5.65 -16.31 6.46
CA PRO A 152 5.82 -16.85 5.11
C PRO A 152 4.99 -18.12 4.87
N ARG A 153 4.20 -18.12 3.80
CA ARG A 153 3.27 -19.22 3.44
C ARG A 153 4.01 -20.45 2.94
N LEU A 154 5.09 -20.23 2.18
CA LEU A 154 5.99 -21.30 1.74
C LEU A 154 7.26 -21.28 2.58
N LYS A 155 7.57 -22.44 3.17
CA LYS A 155 8.82 -22.67 3.91
C LYS A 155 9.89 -23.12 2.93
N LEU A 156 10.55 -22.17 2.30
CA LEU A 156 11.70 -22.47 1.45
C LEU A 156 12.88 -22.91 2.34
N GLU A 157 13.33 -24.15 2.20
CA GLU A 157 14.72 -24.51 2.55
C GLU A 157 15.59 -23.62 1.68
N ARG A 158 16.42 -22.76 2.30
CA ARG A 158 17.27 -21.81 1.58
C ARG A 158 17.98 -22.53 0.44
N ARG A 159 17.58 -22.28 -0.82
CA ARG A 159 18.29 -22.80 -1.98
C ARG A 159 19.59 -22.03 -2.12
N LEU A 160 20.61 -22.50 -1.39
CA LEU A 160 21.96 -22.47 -1.94
C LEU A 160 21.93 -23.39 -3.16
N PRO A 161 22.30 -22.91 -4.35
CA PRO A 161 23.35 -21.91 -4.50
C PRO A 161 22.84 -20.50 -4.95
N TYR A 162 21.59 -20.31 -5.36
CA TYR A 162 21.15 -19.12 -6.12
C TYR A 162 20.97 -17.78 -5.37
N VAL A 163 21.56 -17.58 -4.19
CA VAL A 163 21.30 -16.38 -3.38
C VAL A 163 22.60 -15.76 -2.83
N ARG A 164 22.81 -14.49 -3.15
CA ARG A 164 23.38 -13.53 -2.21
C ARG A 164 22.27 -13.02 -1.29
#